data_AF-A0A7V5U278-F1
#
_entry.id   AF-A0A7V5U278-F1
#
_cell.length_a   1.000
_cell.length_b   1.000
_cell.length_c   1.000
_cell.angle_alpha   90.00
_cell.angle_beta   90.00
_cell.angle_gamma   90.00
#
_symmetry.space_group_name_H-M   'P 1'
#
loop_
_entity.id
_entity.type
_entity.pdbx_description
1 polymer ?
#
loop_
_entity_poly.entity_id
_entity_poly.type
_entity_poly.pdbx_seq_one_letter_code
_entity_poly.pdbx_strand_id
1 'polypeptide(L)'
;MKSRFLDEWRTLTLYEKFEQIISLILTAIIASVILVALGGVIRETYFLLFKVNWEIIDHKFFQKIFGMIMTLLIALEFKHSILKVSLRKEGIVQIKTVILIALLALVRKFIIIDLKAVSPAKLAALAFAVLVLGGLYWLLREQYLRYRT
;
A
#
# COMPACT_ATOMS: atom_id res chain seq x y z
N MET A 1 -6.84 -32.36 -15.00
CA MET A 1 -6.19 -31.19 -14.36
C MET A 1 -6.75 -30.81 -12.98
N LYS A 2 -7.85 -31.42 -12.50
CA LYS A 2 -8.44 -31.16 -11.16
C LYS A 2 -7.91 -32.09 -10.04
N SER A 3 -7.20 -33.16 -10.40
CA SER A 3 -6.72 -34.19 -9.44
C SER A 3 -5.36 -33.89 -8.79
N ARG A 4 -4.49 -33.06 -9.41
CA ARG A 4 -3.18 -32.70 -8.80
C ARG A 4 -3.28 -31.78 -7.58
N PHE A 5 -4.36 -31.01 -7.46
CA PHE A 5 -4.56 -30.10 -6.32
C PHE A 5 -4.84 -30.84 -5.01
N LEU A 6 -5.44 -32.04 -5.06
CA LEU A 6 -5.79 -32.80 -3.84
C LEU A 6 -4.58 -33.53 -3.25
N ASP A 7 -3.63 -33.94 -4.09
CA ASP A 7 -2.43 -34.65 -3.64
C ASP A 7 -1.39 -33.72 -2.98
N GLU A 8 -1.31 -32.45 -3.39
CA GLU A 8 -0.48 -31.44 -2.72
C GLU A 8 -1.00 -31.04 -1.34
N TRP A 9 -2.31 -31.13 -1.08
CA TRP A 9 -2.90 -30.78 0.22
C TRP A 9 -2.59 -31.76 1.36
N ARG A 10 -2.20 -33.01 1.03
CA ARG A 10 -1.85 -34.04 2.01
C ARG A 10 -0.40 -33.97 2.49
N THR A 11 0.47 -33.24 1.80
CA THR A 11 1.90 -33.11 2.16
C THR A 11 2.23 -31.78 2.85
N LEU A 12 1.25 -30.87 3.01
CA LEU A 12 1.43 -29.59 3.69
C LEU A 12 1.48 -29.77 5.21
N THR A 13 2.51 -29.19 5.82
CA THR A 13 2.65 -29.06 7.27
C THR A 13 1.48 -28.24 7.84
N LEU A 14 1.11 -28.45 9.12
CA LEU A 14 0.04 -27.68 9.80
C LEU A 14 0.25 -26.16 9.69
N TYR A 15 1.52 -25.74 9.64
CA TYR A 15 1.95 -24.37 9.44
C TYR A 15 1.48 -23.78 8.09
N GLU A 16 1.66 -24.51 6.99
CA GLU A 16 1.26 -24.04 5.65
C GLU A 16 -0.28 -23.91 5.53
N LYS A 17 -1.04 -24.80 6.18
CA LYS A 17 -2.51 -24.69 6.23
C LYS A 17 -2.97 -23.46 7.01
N PHE A 18 -2.30 -23.16 8.11
CA PHE A 18 -2.55 -21.95 8.90
C PHE A 18 -2.25 -20.68 8.10
N GLU A 19 -1.11 -20.63 7.40
CA GLU A 19 -0.76 -19.50 6.52
C GLU A 19 -1.78 -19.28 5.40
N GLN A 20 -2.27 -20.36 4.76
CA GLN A 20 -3.30 -20.26 3.73
C GLN A 20 -4.62 -19.68 4.26
N ILE A 21 -5.07 -20.14 5.44
CA ILE A 21 -6.29 -19.63 6.06
C ILE A 21 -6.16 -18.12 6.36
N ILE A 22 -5.02 -17.71 6.94
CA ILE A 22 -4.77 -16.29 7.24
C ILE A 22 -4.72 -15.46 5.95
N SER A 23 -4.00 -15.93 4.93
CA SER A 23 -3.89 -15.25 3.64
C SER A 23 -5.26 -15.05 2.97
N LEU A 24 -6.13 -16.06 3.06
CA LEU A 24 -7.50 -15.98 2.54
C LEU A 24 -8.31 -14.90 3.28
N ILE A 25 -8.28 -14.91 4.62
CA ILE A 25 -8.98 -13.92 5.45
C ILE A 25 -8.46 -12.51 5.15
N LEU A 26 -7.15 -12.32 5.13
CA LEU A 26 -6.52 -11.04 4.83
C LEU A 26 -6.88 -10.54 3.43
N THR A 27 -6.90 -11.44 2.43
CA THR A 27 -7.29 -11.09 1.06
C THR A 27 -8.74 -10.62 1.00
N ALA A 28 -9.66 -11.27 1.72
CA ALA A 28 -11.06 -10.88 1.78
C ALA A 28 -11.26 -9.51 2.45
N ILE A 29 -10.54 -9.26 3.55
CA ILE A 29 -10.57 -7.96 4.26
C ILE A 29 -10.05 -6.85 3.34
N ILE A 30 -8.88 -7.04 2.71
CA ILE A 30 -8.28 -6.02 1.84
C ILE A 30 -9.15 -5.77 0.61
N ALA A 31 -9.75 -6.81 0.02
CA ALA A 31 -10.69 -6.65 -1.09
C ALA A 31 -11.89 -5.77 -0.69
N SER A 32 -12.44 -5.98 0.50
CA SER A 32 -13.54 -5.16 1.04
C SER A 32 -13.12 -3.70 1.23
N VAL A 33 -11.92 -3.47 1.78
CA VAL A 33 -11.35 -2.11 1.95
C VAL A 33 -11.17 -1.42 0.58
N ILE A 34 -10.67 -2.15 -0.43
CA ILE A 34 -10.50 -1.63 -1.79
C ILE A 34 -11.85 -1.19 -2.37
N LEU A 35 -12.90 -2.00 -2.24
CA LEU A 35 -14.23 -1.67 -2.74
C LEU A 35 -14.81 -0.40 -2.07
N VAL A 36 -14.69 -0.31 -0.74
CA VAL A 36 -15.15 0.88 0.01
C VAL A 36 -14.36 2.13 -0.39
N ALA A 37 -13.02 2.02 -0.48
CA ALA A 37 -12.16 3.14 -0.86
C ALA A 37 -12.44 3.61 -2.29
N LEU A 38 -12.61 2.68 -3.24
CA LEU A 38 -12.94 2.99 -4.62
C LEU A 38 -14.30 3.68 -4.73
N GLY A 39 -15.33 3.16 -4.05
CA GLY A 39 -16.65 3.79 -3.98
C GLY A 39 -16.58 5.20 -3.40
N GLY A 40 -15.74 5.41 -2.37
CA GLY A 40 -15.46 6.72 -1.82
C GLY A 40 -14.86 7.69 -2.84
N VAL A 41 -13.81 7.27 -3.57
CA VAL A 41 -13.15 8.11 -4.61
C VAL A 41 -14.13 8.48 -5.71
N ILE A 42 -14.90 7.52 -6.21
CA ILE A 42 -15.91 7.75 -7.25
C ILE A 42 -16.97 8.74 -6.77
N ARG A 43 -17.52 8.52 -5.57
CA ARG A 43 -18.54 9.40 -4.98
C ARG A 43 -18.03 10.83 -4.82
N GLU A 44 -16.84 11.00 -4.27
CA GLU A 44 -16.24 12.32 -4.03
C GLU A 44 -15.98 13.03 -5.36
N THR A 45 -15.39 12.31 -6.33
CA THR A 45 -15.10 12.86 -7.66
C THR A 45 -16.39 13.24 -8.40
N TYR A 46 -17.43 12.42 -8.33
CA TYR A 46 -18.74 12.71 -8.90
C TYR A 46 -19.40 13.93 -8.26
N PHE A 47 -19.40 14.00 -6.93
CA PHE A 47 -19.93 15.16 -6.21
C PHE A 47 -19.23 16.45 -6.65
N LEU A 48 -17.91 16.40 -6.82
CA LEU A 48 -17.12 17.56 -7.22
C LEU A 48 -17.32 17.97 -8.67
N LEU A 49 -17.39 17.02 -9.61
CA LEU A 49 -17.60 17.30 -11.03
C LEU A 49 -18.99 17.87 -11.34
N PHE A 50 -20.02 17.41 -10.62
CA PHE A 50 -21.41 17.67 -11.00
C PHE A 50 -22.22 18.49 -10.00
N LYS A 51 -21.77 18.65 -8.75
CA LYS A 51 -22.51 19.39 -7.70
C LYS A 51 -21.79 20.62 -7.13
N VAL A 52 -20.51 20.83 -7.44
CA VAL A 52 -19.75 22.00 -6.96
C VAL A 52 -19.62 23.05 -8.07
N ASN A 53 -19.78 24.33 -7.71
CA ASN A 53 -19.49 25.45 -8.60
C ASN A 53 -17.97 25.51 -8.87
N TRP A 54 -17.60 25.57 -10.15
CA TRP A 54 -16.21 25.56 -10.66
C TRP A 54 -15.33 26.72 -10.14
N GLU A 55 -15.92 27.77 -9.57
CA GLU A 55 -15.19 28.91 -8.97
C GLU A 55 -14.51 28.57 -7.62
N ILE A 56 -14.86 27.47 -6.94
CA ILE A 56 -14.36 27.12 -5.60
C ILE A 56 -13.47 25.86 -5.66
N ILE A 57 -12.74 25.63 -6.76
CA ILE A 57 -11.76 24.53 -6.84
C ILE A 57 -10.43 24.99 -6.24
N ASP A 58 -10.35 24.96 -4.91
CA ASP A 58 -9.13 25.20 -4.12
C ASP A 58 -8.20 23.95 -4.04
N HIS A 59 -6.96 24.16 -3.64
CA HIS A 59 -5.92 23.14 -3.46
C HIS A 59 -6.33 22.03 -2.49
N LYS A 60 -7.16 22.35 -1.48
CA LYS A 60 -7.65 21.38 -0.49
C LYS A 60 -8.50 20.27 -1.12
N PHE A 61 -9.19 20.55 -2.23
CA PHE A 61 -10.00 19.54 -2.92
C PHE A 61 -9.13 18.51 -3.64
N PHE A 62 -8.11 18.97 -4.36
CA PHE A 62 -7.13 18.07 -5.00
C PHE A 62 -6.40 17.22 -3.97
N GLN A 63 -5.95 17.83 -2.86
CA GLN A 63 -5.32 17.08 -1.76
C GLN A 63 -6.22 15.97 -1.21
N LYS A 64 -7.54 16.22 -1.08
CA LYS A 64 -8.50 15.22 -0.62
C LYS A 64 -8.62 14.04 -1.59
N ILE A 65 -8.84 14.30 -2.89
CA ILE A 65 -8.95 13.24 -3.90
C ILE A 65 -7.65 12.44 -3.99
N PHE A 66 -6.51 13.12 -4.13
CA PHE A 66 -5.20 12.45 -4.18
C PHE A 66 -4.94 11.62 -2.92
N GLY A 67 -5.28 12.14 -1.74
CA GLY A 67 -5.18 11.38 -0.48
C GLY A 67 -6.03 10.10 -0.46
N MET A 68 -7.21 10.12 -1.06
CA MET A 68 -8.08 8.94 -1.20
C MET A 68 -7.52 7.94 -2.22
N ILE A 69 -7.05 8.42 -3.38
CA ILE A 69 -6.38 7.59 -4.39
C ILE A 69 -5.13 6.91 -3.81
N MET A 70 -4.30 7.63 -3.06
CA MET A 70 -3.11 7.08 -2.41
C MET A 70 -3.48 5.98 -1.41
N THR A 71 -4.58 6.15 -0.67
CA THR A 71 -5.10 5.12 0.23
C THR A 71 -5.52 3.87 -0.54
N LEU A 72 -6.13 4.03 -1.72
CA LEU A 72 -6.48 2.93 -2.61
C LEU A 72 -5.25 2.21 -3.17
N LEU A 73 -4.23 2.95 -3.60
CA LEU A 73 -2.95 2.39 -4.09
C LEU A 73 -2.26 1.56 -3.00
N ILE A 74 -2.22 2.05 -1.76
CA ILE A 74 -1.68 1.31 -0.61
C ILE A 74 -2.41 -0.03 -0.44
N ALA A 75 -3.74 -0.03 -0.51
CA ALA A 75 -4.53 -1.26 -0.36
C ALA A 75 -4.30 -2.25 -1.51
N LEU A 76 -4.18 -1.77 -2.75
CA LEU A 76 -3.87 -2.60 -3.92
C LEU A 76 -2.47 -3.23 -3.82
N GLU A 77 -1.48 -2.46 -3.40
CA GLU A 77 -0.12 -2.94 -3.16
C GLU A 77 -0.07 -3.99 -2.04
N PHE A 78 -0.79 -3.78 -0.93
CA PHE A 78 -0.90 -4.78 0.13
C PHE A 78 -1.54 -6.08 -0.36
N LYS A 79 -2.62 -6.01 -1.15
CA LYS A 79 -3.24 -7.20 -1.77
C LYS A 79 -2.22 -7.96 -2.61
N HIS A 80 -1.46 -7.24 -3.46
CA HIS A 80 -0.44 -7.84 -4.31
C HIS A 80 0.71 -8.46 -3.50
N SER A 81 1.15 -7.79 -2.44
CA SER A 81 2.20 -8.28 -1.52
C SER A 81 1.78 -9.59 -0.83
N ILE A 82 0.57 -9.67 -0.29
CA ILE A 82 0.06 -10.88 0.38
C ILE A 82 -0.12 -12.04 -0.62
N LEU A 83 -0.73 -11.78 -1.78
CA LEU A 83 -0.90 -12.81 -2.80
C LEU A 83 0.44 -13.38 -3.28
N LYS A 84 1.46 -12.54 -3.41
CA LYS A 84 2.80 -12.95 -3.84
C LYS A 84 3.47 -13.88 -2.81
N VAL A 85 3.31 -13.60 -1.52
CA VAL A 85 3.81 -14.46 -0.42
C VAL A 85 3.07 -15.80 -0.42
N SER A 86 1.74 -15.76 -0.59
CA SER A 86 0.91 -16.96 -0.61
C SER A 86 1.18 -17.90 -1.79
N LEU A 87 1.59 -17.36 -2.95
CA LEU A 87 1.78 -18.12 -4.19
C LEU A 87 3.18 -18.73 -4.35
N ARG A 88 4.22 -18.16 -3.75
CA ARG A 88 5.61 -18.56 -4.07
C ARG A 88 6.32 -19.46 -3.06
N LYS A 89 5.75 -19.75 -1.88
CA LYS A 89 6.45 -20.47 -0.78
C LYS A 89 7.84 -19.88 -0.44
N GLU A 90 8.17 -18.69 -0.95
CA GLU A 90 9.40 -17.98 -0.66
C GLU A 90 9.13 -17.20 0.62
N GLY A 91 9.65 -17.74 1.72
CA GLY A 91 9.69 -17.07 3.01
C GLY A 91 10.36 -15.70 2.90
N ILE A 92 9.98 -14.83 3.84
CA ILE A 92 10.31 -13.41 3.93
C ILE A 92 9.53 -12.58 2.90
N VAL A 93 8.41 -12.01 3.37
CA VAL A 93 7.70 -10.88 2.74
C VAL A 93 8.72 -10.01 2.05
N GLN A 94 8.63 -9.81 0.72
CA GLN A 94 9.62 -9.02 -0.01
C GLN A 94 9.78 -7.66 0.67
N ILE A 95 10.84 -7.52 1.47
CA ILE A 95 11.04 -6.38 2.38
C ILE A 95 11.03 -5.07 1.57
N LYS A 96 11.49 -5.16 0.32
CA LYS A 96 11.40 -4.10 -0.69
C LYS A 96 9.97 -3.58 -0.89
N THR A 97 8.98 -4.45 -1.10
CA THR A 97 7.58 -4.05 -1.31
C THR A 97 7.01 -3.37 -0.06
N VAL A 98 7.31 -3.88 1.12
CA VAL A 98 6.86 -3.27 2.38
C VAL A 98 7.45 -1.87 2.57
N ILE A 99 8.74 -1.69 2.24
CA ILE A 99 9.41 -0.40 2.32
C ILE A 99 8.87 0.58 1.28
N LEU A 100 8.57 0.11 0.06
CA LEU A 100 7.89 0.92 -0.95
C LEU A 100 6.52 1.40 -0.45
N ILE A 101 5.75 0.52 0.20
CA ILE A 101 4.46 0.88 0.78
C ILE A 101 4.63 1.89 1.93
N ALA A 102 5.65 1.72 2.78
CA ALA A 102 5.96 2.66 3.86
C ALA A 102 6.35 4.05 3.32
N LEU A 103 7.16 4.10 2.25
CA LEU A 103 7.49 5.33 1.53
C LEU A 103 6.24 5.98 0.95
N LEU A 104 5.38 5.21 0.27
CA LEU A 104 4.12 5.69 -0.29
C LEU A 104 3.19 6.28 0.80
N ALA A 105 3.12 5.62 1.96
CA ALA A 105 2.33 6.08 3.10
C ALA A 105 2.87 7.39 3.70
N LEU A 106 4.19 7.60 3.69
CA LEU A 106 4.78 8.88 4.11
C LEU A 106 4.56 9.99 3.08
N VAL A 107 4.71 9.68 1.79
CA VAL A 107 4.41 10.64 0.71
C VAL A 107 2.97 11.15 0.83
N ARG A 108 2.01 10.29 1.20
CA ARG A 108 0.63 10.72 1.50
C ARG A 108 0.57 11.79 2.60
N LYS A 109 1.36 11.66 3.67
CA LYS A 109 1.41 12.69 4.75
C LYS A 109 1.98 14.02 4.24
N PHE A 110 2.91 14.00 3.29
CA PHE A 110 3.41 15.21 2.64
C PHE A 110 2.37 15.90 1.77
N ILE A 111 1.60 15.14 0.98
CA ILE A 111 0.57 15.69 0.07
C ILE A 111 -0.55 16.40 0.84
N ILE A 112 -0.92 15.89 2.02
CA ILE A 112 -2.05 16.40 2.82
C ILE A 112 -1.62 17.56 3.74
N ILE A 113 -0.32 17.78 3.93
CA ILE A 113 0.17 18.82 4.84
C ILE A 113 -0.14 20.22 4.31
N ASP A 114 -0.75 21.05 5.15
CA ASP A 114 -0.88 22.49 4.91
C ASP A 114 0.37 23.19 5.43
N LEU A 115 1.24 23.60 4.51
CA LEU A 115 2.52 24.25 4.83
C LEU A 115 2.36 25.56 5.61
N LYS A 116 1.17 26.19 5.57
CA LYS A 116 0.91 27.44 6.31
C LYS A 116 0.56 27.21 7.78
N ALA A 117 0.11 26.00 8.13
CA ALA A 117 -0.37 25.66 9.48
C ALA A 117 0.61 24.79 10.28
N VAL A 118 1.68 24.28 9.66
CA VAL A 118 2.61 23.33 10.28
C VAL A 118 3.90 24.02 10.73
N SER A 119 4.34 23.73 11.96
CA SER A 119 5.59 24.28 12.48
C SER A 119 6.81 23.81 11.66
N PRO A 120 7.81 24.66 11.44
CA PRO A 120 9.02 24.29 10.69
C PRO A 120 9.72 23.03 11.23
N ALA A 121 9.70 22.84 12.55
CA ALA A 121 10.25 21.65 13.20
C ALA A 121 9.55 20.34 12.78
N LYS A 122 8.23 20.35 12.62
CA LYS A 122 7.47 19.17 12.17
C LYS A 122 7.75 18.84 10.70
N LEU A 123 7.91 19.86 9.85
CA LEU A 123 8.30 19.68 8.44
C LEU A 123 9.70 19.09 8.34
N ALA A 124 10.66 19.60 9.13
CA ALA A 124 12.01 19.06 9.18
C ALA A 124 12.04 17.60 9.66
N ALA A 125 11.25 17.23 10.68
CA ALA A 125 11.14 15.86 11.14
C ALA A 125 10.57 14.92 10.06
N LEU A 126 9.56 15.36 9.30
CA LEU A 126 9.02 14.58 8.18
C LEU A 126 10.04 14.41 7.05
N ALA A 127 10.78 15.48 6.70
CA ALA A 127 11.83 15.43 5.69
C ALA A 127 12.95 14.47 6.08
N PHE A 128 13.37 14.51 7.34
CA PHE A 128 14.35 13.57 7.88
C PHE A 128 13.86 12.12 7.82
N ALA A 129 12.61 11.85 8.19
CA ALA A 129 12.03 10.51 8.08
C ALA A 129 12.04 9.97 6.64
N VAL A 130 11.74 10.82 5.65
CA VAL A 130 11.81 10.44 4.23
C VAL A 130 13.24 10.18 3.79
N LEU A 131 14.21 10.98 4.21
CA LEU A 131 15.63 10.75 3.91
C LEU A 131 16.13 9.42 4.49
N VAL A 132 15.79 9.12 5.75
CA VAL A 132 16.16 7.85 6.40
C VAL A 132 15.57 6.66 5.66
N LEU A 133 14.28 6.71 5.28
CA LEU A 133 13.65 5.63 4.55
C LEU A 133 14.14 5.50 3.10
N GLY A 134 14.45 6.62 2.44
CA GLY A 134 15.13 6.61 1.15
C GLY A 134 16.50 5.96 1.21
N GLY A 135 17.27 6.24 2.27
CA GLY A 135 18.56 5.60 2.54
C GLY A 135 18.44 4.10 2.81
N LEU A 136 17.47 3.67 3.63
CA LEU A 136 17.18 2.25 3.87
C LEU A 136 16.81 1.52 2.58
N TYR A 137 15.99 2.14 1.73
CA TYR A 137 15.64 1.59 0.42
C TYR A 137 16.86 1.45 -0.49
N TRP A 138 17.75 2.47 -0.53
CA TRP A 138 18.99 2.40 -1.30
C TRP A 138 19.86 1.23 -0.83
N LEU A 139 20.10 1.10 0.48
CA LEU A 139 20.96 0.07 1.04
C LEU A 139 20.43 -1.34 0.73
N LEU A 140 19.13 -1.57 0.88
CA LEU A 140 18.50 -2.85 0.57
C LEU A 140 18.47 -3.14 -0.93
N ARG A 141 18.35 -2.11 -1.77
CA ARG A 141 18.50 -2.26 -3.22
C ARG A 141 19.91 -2.70 -3.56
N GLU A 142 20.92 -2.11 -2.94
CA GLU A 142 22.32 -2.43 -3.19
C GLU A 142 22.72 -3.83 -2.71
N GLN A 143 22.26 -4.26 -1.52
CA GLN A 143 22.47 -5.63 -1.03
C GLN A 143 21.84 -6.68 -1.94
N TYR A 144 20.65 -6.42 -2.46
CA TYR A 144 20.01 -7.33 -3.41
C TYR A 144 20.75 -7.41 -4.75
N LEU A 145 21.34 -6.31 -5.23
CA LEU A 145 22.16 -6.32 -6.44
C LEU A 145 23.45 -7.12 -6.22
N ARG A 146 24.05 -7.03 -5.04
CA ARG A 146 25.27 -7.76 -4.64
C ARG A 146 25.07 -9.28 -4.50
N TYR A 147 23.88 -9.74 -4.10
CA TYR A 147 23.57 -11.17 -3.95
C TYR A 147 23.28 -11.90 -5.28
N ARG A 148 23.22 -11.18 -6.41
CA ARG A 148 22.90 -11.74 -7.74
C ARG A 148 24.12 -11.84 -8.68
N THR A 149 25.31 -11.56 -8.17
CA THR A 149 26.63 -11.74 -8.82
C THR A 149 27.44 -12.72 -8.02
#